data_AF-A0A379S276-F1
#
_entry.id   AF-A0A379S276-F1
#
_cell.length_a   1.000
_cell.length_b   1.000
_cell.length_c   1.000
_cell.angle_alpha   90.00
_cell.angle_beta   90.00
_cell.angle_gamma   90.00
#
_symmetry.space_group_name_H-M   'P 1'
#
loop_
_entity.id
_entity.type
_entity.pdbx_description
1 polymer ?
#
loop_
_entity_poly.entity_id
_entity_poly.type
_entity_poly.pdbx_seq_one_letter_code
_entity_poly.pdbx_strand_id
1 'polypeptide(L)'
;MLPSVSTQNSVMMTGLQNEIKAQATNLAANISAVNGNAAKTLSGEIKGPQLEDFPALVKQSSLEALFKCGKDADALKEIFTSSSNVGAKRAVTEFAELFHSALKATSDSPAAKELLMKVGKEYTEQIMNDGLKEKSAFGPWTPKTDKAEAKLEILHNKLLDIIKNNIGGDLGNLSTQFVMHEVMPYITNCIEHQFGCTLDPLTRSNIVQLVDKAAKKAVDALDMCHQKLTQEQGTSVGREARHLEMKALIPMLLRNVFAQIPADKLPDPKIPEPAAGPVPDGGEKARVCGY
;
A
#
# COMPACT_ATOMS: atom_id res chain seq x y z
N MET A 1 12.39 82.63 22.81
CA MET A 1 11.15 82.32 22.08
C MET A 1 10.80 80.86 22.35
N LEU A 2 9.63 80.62 22.96
CA LEU A 2 8.86 79.36 22.91
C LEU A 2 8.02 79.35 21.62
N PRO A 3 7.27 78.28 21.24
CA PRO A 3 7.14 76.89 21.76
C PRO A 3 7.29 75.84 20.59
N SER A 4 7.06 74.51 20.63
CA SER A 4 5.95 73.72 21.19
C SER A 4 6.16 72.19 21.05
N VAL A 5 5.84 71.44 22.14
CA VAL A 5 4.91 70.25 22.26
C VAL A 5 5.30 68.93 21.54
N SER A 6 5.28 67.72 22.13
CA SER A 6 4.33 67.10 23.10
C SER A 6 4.95 65.93 23.90
N THR A 7 4.52 65.76 25.15
CA THR A 7 4.75 64.62 26.05
C THR A 7 3.47 63.79 26.21
N GLN A 8 3.61 62.49 26.41
CA GLN A 8 2.60 61.66 27.08
C GLN A 8 3.26 60.75 28.13
N ASN A 9 2.79 60.90 29.36
CA ASN A 9 3.27 60.26 30.58
C ASN A 9 2.86 58.78 30.67
N SER A 10 3.64 57.97 31.40
CA SER A 10 3.07 56.85 32.14
C SER A 10 3.67 56.75 33.55
N VAL A 11 2.73 56.91 34.49
CA VAL A 11 2.64 56.75 35.93
C VAL A 11 3.74 55.93 36.64
N MET A 12 4.29 56.52 37.73
CA MET A 12 5.01 55.82 38.79
C MET A 12 4.05 55.05 39.70
N MET A 13 4.43 53.84 40.09
CA MET A 13 3.96 53.19 41.31
C MET A 13 5.15 52.91 42.23
N THR A 14 5.25 53.68 43.30
CA THR A 14 6.09 53.42 44.47
C THR A 14 5.35 52.46 45.40
N GLY A 15 5.99 51.37 45.81
CA GLY A 15 5.41 50.43 46.78
C GLY A 15 6.33 49.29 47.19
N LEU A 16 7.12 49.55 48.25
CA LEU A 16 7.76 48.62 49.19
C LEU A 16 8.57 47.40 48.68
N GLN A 17 9.89 47.60 48.73
CA GLN A 17 10.92 46.73 49.34
C GLN A 17 10.53 45.30 49.74
N ASN A 18 11.09 44.33 49.03
CA ASN A 18 11.72 43.17 49.66
C ASN A 18 13.20 43.20 49.28
N GLU A 19 14.05 43.72 50.18
CA GLU A 19 15.49 43.51 50.13
C GLU A 19 15.78 42.03 50.44
N ILE A 20 15.82 41.20 49.41
CA ILE A 20 16.65 40.00 49.46
C ILE A 20 17.92 40.34 48.69
N LYS A 21 18.98 40.61 49.44
CA LYS A 21 20.34 40.81 48.97
C LYS A 21 20.84 39.50 48.34
N ALA A 22 20.45 39.23 47.10
CA ALA A 22 20.98 38.12 46.32
C ALA A 22 22.41 38.50 45.89
N GLN A 23 23.41 37.96 46.58
CA GLN A 23 24.78 37.95 46.06
C GLN A 23 24.76 37.26 44.70
N ALA A 24 25.17 37.98 43.65
CA ALA A 24 25.37 37.41 42.34
C ALA A 24 26.37 36.25 42.45
N THR A 25 26.06 35.10 41.84
CA THR A 25 26.98 33.95 41.80
C THR A 25 28.30 34.37 41.11
N ASN A 26 29.41 33.69 41.40
CA ASN A 26 30.71 33.97 40.76
C ASN A 26 30.62 34.03 39.22
N LEU A 27 29.67 33.29 38.63
CA LEU A 27 29.37 33.34 37.21
C LEU A 27 28.73 34.68 36.80
N ALA A 28 27.70 35.14 37.52
CA ALA A 28 27.04 36.41 37.25
C ALA A 28 27.95 37.63 37.51
N ALA A 29 28.92 37.52 38.42
CA ALA A 29 29.90 38.57 38.69
C ALA A 29 31.01 38.68 37.62
N ASN A 30 31.23 37.64 36.79
CA ASN A 30 32.34 37.58 35.83
C ASN A 30 31.89 37.47 34.35
N ILE A 31 30.58 37.56 34.06
CA ILE A 31 30.10 37.65 32.67
C ILE A 31 30.34 39.08 32.16
N SER A 32 31.31 39.25 31.26
CA SER A 32 31.61 40.56 30.64
C SER A 32 30.79 40.84 29.38
N ALA A 33 30.19 39.82 28.76
CA ALA A 33 29.19 39.94 27.70
C ALA A 33 28.51 38.58 27.45
N VAL A 34 27.22 38.59 27.08
CA VAL A 34 26.54 37.45 26.45
C VAL A 34 26.34 37.81 25.00
N ASN A 35 27.08 37.16 24.11
CA ASN A 35 26.92 37.34 22.68
C ASN A 35 26.57 36.00 22.02
N GLY A 36 25.52 35.98 21.21
CA GLY A 36 25.07 34.79 20.51
C GLY A 36 26.07 34.42 19.42
N ASN A 37 26.80 33.32 19.60
CA ASN A 37 27.70 32.80 18.58
C ASN A 37 26.94 31.74 17.76
N ALA A 38 26.51 32.10 16.55
CA ALA A 38 25.82 31.20 15.61
C ALA A 38 26.75 30.11 15.00
N ALA A 39 27.89 29.84 15.63
CA ALA A 39 28.93 28.93 15.15
C ALA A 39 29.30 27.85 16.19
N LYS A 40 28.33 27.41 17.00
CA LYS A 40 28.41 26.14 17.74
C LYS A 40 27.32 25.21 17.23
N THR A 41 27.47 24.78 15.98
CA THR A 41 26.71 23.65 15.43
C THR A 41 27.10 22.40 16.21
N LEU A 42 26.17 21.91 17.03
CA LEU A 42 26.21 20.55 17.53
C LEU A 42 26.19 19.62 16.31
N SER A 43 27.36 19.08 15.93
CA SER A 43 27.46 18.03 14.92
C SER A 43 26.99 16.72 15.54
N GLY A 44 25.68 16.57 15.56
CA GLY A 44 24.98 15.31 15.72
C GLY A 44 23.72 15.43 14.87
N GLU A 45 23.60 14.56 13.87
CA GLU A 45 22.35 14.41 13.13
C GLU A 45 21.29 14.01 14.16
N ILE A 46 20.42 14.95 14.56
CA ILE A 46 19.26 14.63 15.39
C ILE A 46 18.36 13.81 14.46
N LYS A 47 18.56 12.49 14.43
CA LYS A 47 17.60 11.56 13.87
C LYS A 47 16.39 11.59 14.79
N GLY A 48 15.53 12.58 14.56
CA GLY A 48 14.17 12.58 15.07
C GLY A 48 13.46 11.31 14.59
N PRO A 49 12.37 10.93 15.27
CA PRO A 49 11.59 9.75 14.88
C PRO A 49 11.24 9.83 13.39
N GLN A 50 11.60 8.81 12.60
CA GLN A 50 11.22 8.73 11.20
C GLN A 50 9.78 8.22 11.10
N LEU A 51 9.08 8.53 10.00
CA LEU A 51 7.71 8.05 9.79
C LEU A 51 7.67 6.52 9.81
N GLU A 52 8.72 5.91 9.27
CA GLU A 52 9.00 4.47 9.24
C GLU A 52 9.03 3.82 10.64
N ASP A 53 9.28 4.59 11.71
CA ASP A 53 9.26 4.12 13.09
C ASP A 53 7.83 3.97 13.65
N PHE A 54 6.81 4.45 12.92
CA PHE A 54 5.40 4.40 13.33
C PHE A 54 4.53 3.67 12.28
N PRO A 55 4.41 2.33 12.36
CA PRO A 55 3.69 1.53 11.36
C PRO A 55 2.25 1.97 11.11
N ALA A 56 1.54 2.45 12.13
CA ALA A 56 0.18 2.95 11.99
C ALA A 56 0.10 4.25 11.17
N LEU A 57 1.05 5.17 11.35
CA LEU A 57 1.11 6.41 10.58
C LEU A 57 1.54 6.14 9.13
N VAL A 58 2.48 5.19 8.91
CA VAL A 58 2.86 4.76 7.55
C VAL A 58 1.64 4.21 6.79
N LYS A 59 0.84 3.36 7.44
CA LYS A 59 -0.40 2.81 6.85
C LYS A 59 -1.39 3.90 6.48
N GLN A 60 -1.65 4.83 7.40
CA GLN A 60 -2.55 5.94 7.14
C GLN A 60 -2.03 6.82 5.99
N SER A 61 -0.75 7.19 6.01
CA SER A 61 -0.13 8.01 4.97
C SER A 61 -0.17 7.33 3.60
N SER A 62 0.03 6.02 3.57
CA SER A 62 -0.04 5.19 2.36
C SER A 62 -1.46 5.20 1.78
N LEU A 63 -2.48 4.98 2.62
CA LEU A 63 -3.89 5.02 2.21
C LEU A 63 -4.28 6.41 1.69
N GLU A 64 -3.84 7.48 2.37
CA GLU A 64 -4.08 8.84 1.91
C GLU A 64 -3.42 9.14 0.57
N ALA A 65 -2.19 8.65 0.35
CA ALA A 65 -1.49 8.80 -0.92
C ALA A 65 -2.23 8.09 -2.06
N LEU A 66 -2.73 6.88 -1.82
CA LEU A 66 -3.53 6.13 -2.79
C LEU A 66 -4.87 6.84 -3.09
N PHE A 67 -5.63 7.20 -2.06
CA PHE A 67 -6.97 7.78 -2.25
C PHE A 67 -6.96 9.16 -2.90
N LYS A 68 -5.85 9.91 -2.79
CA LYS A 68 -5.63 11.16 -3.56
C LYS A 68 -5.57 10.95 -5.07
N CYS A 69 -5.34 9.73 -5.55
CA CYS A 69 -5.39 9.42 -6.97
C CYS A 69 -6.83 9.26 -7.49
N GLY A 70 -7.80 9.06 -6.59
CA GLY A 70 -9.20 8.92 -6.91
C GLY A 70 -9.89 10.26 -7.15
N LYS A 71 -11.13 10.19 -7.68
CA LYS A 71 -11.97 11.38 -7.91
C LYS A 71 -12.48 12.00 -6.60
N ASP A 72 -12.74 11.15 -5.60
CA ASP A 72 -13.26 11.53 -4.29
C ASP A 72 -12.54 10.74 -3.20
N ALA A 73 -11.56 11.39 -2.56
CA ALA A 73 -10.73 10.77 -1.53
C ALA A 73 -11.51 10.53 -0.23
N ASP A 74 -12.53 11.34 0.07
CA ASP A 74 -13.28 11.23 1.32
C ASP A 74 -14.33 10.11 1.21
N ALA A 75 -14.98 9.96 0.06
CA ALA A 75 -15.83 8.79 -0.21
C ALA A 75 -15.04 7.47 -0.16
N LEU A 76 -13.81 7.45 -0.70
CA LEU A 76 -12.92 6.27 -0.60
C LEU A 76 -12.57 5.93 0.86
N LYS A 77 -12.28 6.95 1.67
CA LYS A 77 -12.05 6.76 3.12
C LYS A 77 -13.29 6.20 3.80
N GLU A 78 -14.47 6.73 3.51
CA GLU A 78 -15.73 6.27 4.09
C GLU A 78 -16.02 4.80 3.73
N ILE A 79 -15.85 4.42 2.47
CA ILE A 79 -15.98 3.02 2.02
C ILE A 79 -15.00 2.13 2.79
N PHE A 80 -13.75 2.55 2.92
CA PHE A 80 -12.73 1.77 3.61
C PHE A 80 -12.98 1.65 5.12
N THR A 81 -13.44 2.72 5.79
CA THR A 81 -13.70 2.71 7.24
C THR A 81 -14.98 1.94 7.58
N SER A 82 -16.04 2.09 6.78
CA SER A 82 -17.34 1.43 6.99
C SER A 82 -17.34 -0.06 6.60
N SER A 83 -16.43 -0.51 5.75
CA SER A 83 -16.33 -1.91 5.35
C SER A 83 -15.97 -2.84 6.53
N SER A 84 -16.76 -3.91 6.67
CA SER A 84 -16.49 -5.03 7.58
C SER A 84 -15.60 -6.12 6.96
N ASN A 85 -15.28 -6.02 5.67
CA ASN A 85 -14.51 -7.03 4.95
C ASN A 85 -13.00 -6.89 5.25
N VAL A 86 -12.52 -7.64 6.23
CA VAL A 86 -11.12 -7.64 6.68
C VAL A 86 -10.16 -8.01 5.53
N GLY A 87 -10.54 -8.97 4.69
CA GLY A 87 -9.71 -9.41 3.55
C GLY A 87 -9.55 -8.32 2.49
N ALA A 88 -10.65 -7.65 2.14
CA ALA A 88 -10.65 -6.52 1.20
C ALA A 88 -9.84 -5.34 1.73
N LYS A 89 -10.01 -4.98 3.01
CA LYS A 89 -9.25 -3.89 3.65
C LYS A 89 -7.76 -4.19 3.71
N ARG A 90 -7.39 -5.44 3.98
CA ARG A 90 -5.99 -5.89 3.93
C ARG A 90 -5.42 -5.71 2.52
N ALA A 91 -6.13 -6.16 1.48
CA ALA A 91 -5.69 -6.01 0.10
C ALA A 91 -5.49 -4.55 -0.32
N VAL A 92 -6.40 -3.65 0.08
CA VAL A 92 -6.28 -2.20 -0.17
C VAL A 92 -5.10 -1.59 0.59
N THR A 93 -4.87 -2.03 1.84
CA THR A 93 -3.76 -1.53 2.67
C THR A 93 -2.41 -1.96 2.10
N GLU A 94 -2.25 -3.24 1.74
CA GLU A 94 -1.03 -3.73 1.10
C GLU A 94 -0.77 -3.04 -0.24
N PHE A 95 -1.81 -2.79 -1.04
CA PHE A 95 -1.68 -2.03 -2.29
C PHE A 95 -1.22 -0.59 -2.01
N ALA A 96 -1.78 0.06 -1.00
CA ALA A 96 -1.42 1.42 -0.62
C ALA A 96 0.04 1.53 -0.17
N GLU A 97 0.53 0.56 0.61
CA GLU A 97 1.94 0.50 1.04
C GLU A 97 2.86 0.33 -0.17
N LEU A 98 2.54 -0.59 -1.10
CA LEU A 98 3.27 -0.76 -2.35
C LEU A 98 3.25 0.51 -3.21
N PHE A 99 2.11 1.19 -3.28
CA PHE A 99 1.94 2.46 -3.99
C PHE A 99 2.85 3.55 -3.40
N HIS A 100 2.91 3.63 -2.07
CA HIS A 100 3.78 4.59 -1.38
C HIS A 100 5.27 4.30 -1.64
N SER A 101 5.69 3.03 -1.60
CA SER A 101 7.05 2.64 -1.97
C SER A 101 7.35 2.95 -3.44
N ALA A 102 6.41 2.71 -4.34
CA ALA A 102 6.57 2.98 -5.76
C ALA A 102 6.63 4.49 -6.07
N LEU A 103 5.89 5.33 -5.35
CA LEU A 103 6.01 6.80 -5.44
C LEU A 103 7.44 7.28 -5.17
N LYS A 104 8.13 6.67 -4.20
CA LYS A 104 9.54 6.96 -3.89
C LYS A 104 10.46 6.47 -5.00
N ALA A 105 10.20 5.27 -5.55
CA ALA A 105 11.04 4.67 -6.59
C ALA A 105 10.89 5.34 -7.97
N THR A 106 9.73 5.94 -8.27
CA THR A 106 9.43 6.57 -9.57
C THR A 106 9.42 8.09 -9.50
N SER A 107 9.97 8.72 -8.46
CA SER A 107 9.91 10.18 -8.30
C SER A 107 10.63 10.93 -9.42
N ASP A 108 11.68 10.32 -9.96
CA ASP A 108 12.63 10.96 -10.87
C ASP A 108 12.35 10.64 -12.35
N SER A 109 11.41 9.72 -12.63
CA SER A 109 10.93 9.46 -14.00
C SER A 109 9.48 9.91 -14.19
N PRO A 110 9.23 10.85 -15.13
CA PRO A 110 7.89 11.23 -15.55
C PRO A 110 7.09 10.05 -16.10
N ALA A 111 7.68 9.19 -16.95
CA ALA A 111 6.98 8.05 -17.54
C ALA A 111 6.56 7.00 -16.50
N ALA A 112 7.43 6.66 -15.55
CA ALA A 112 7.10 5.71 -14.49
C ALA A 112 6.03 6.27 -13.54
N LYS A 113 6.14 7.56 -13.18
CA LYS A 113 5.15 8.25 -12.36
C LYS A 113 3.79 8.37 -13.04
N GLU A 114 3.75 8.65 -14.34
CA GLU A 114 2.51 8.68 -15.13
C GLU A 114 1.78 7.34 -15.05
N LEU A 115 2.50 6.24 -15.28
CA LEU A 115 1.93 4.89 -15.18
C LEU A 115 1.47 4.59 -13.75
N LEU A 116 2.27 4.94 -12.73
CA LEU A 116 1.91 4.76 -11.33
C LEU A 116 0.59 5.44 -10.98
N MET A 117 0.45 6.72 -11.33
CA MET A 117 -0.77 7.50 -11.06
C MET A 117 -1.97 6.96 -11.82
N LYS A 118 -1.78 6.49 -13.06
CA LYS A 118 -2.84 5.81 -13.84
C LYS A 118 -3.34 4.56 -13.13
N VAL A 119 -2.44 3.69 -12.68
CA VAL A 119 -2.79 2.46 -11.97
C VAL A 119 -3.47 2.77 -10.63
N GLY A 120 -2.98 3.78 -9.89
CA GLY A 120 -3.63 4.26 -8.67
C GLY A 120 -5.07 4.72 -8.92
N LYS A 121 -5.30 5.49 -9.99
CA LYS A 121 -6.65 5.92 -10.38
C LYS A 121 -7.56 4.75 -10.74
N GLU A 122 -7.10 3.83 -11.60
CA GLU A 122 -7.89 2.64 -11.98
C GLU A 122 -8.26 1.79 -10.77
N TYR A 123 -7.33 1.60 -9.84
CA TYR A 123 -7.55 0.83 -8.61
C TYR A 123 -8.56 1.52 -7.69
N THR A 124 -8.45 2.84 -7.48
CA THR A 124 -9.44 3.59 -6.68
C THR A 124 -10.83 3.62 -7.33
N GLU A 125 -10.93 3.68 -8.65
CA GLU A 125 -12.22 3.55 -9.35
C GLU A 125 -12.84 2.17 -9.13
N GLN A 126 -12.05 1.10 -9.09
CA GLN A 126 -12.53 -0.24 -8.74
C GLN A 126 -13.01 -0.31 -7.28
N ILE A 127 -12.31 0.33 -6.33
CA ILE A 127 -12.76 0.40 -4.93
C ILE A 127 -14.13 1.07 -4.84
N MET A 128 -14.33 2.18 -5.55
CA MET A 128 -15.62 2.89 -5.57
C MET A 128 -16.75 2.03 -6.13
N ASN A 129 -16.48 1.28 -7.20
CA ASN A 129 -17.49 0.44 -7.86
C ASN A 129 -17.86 -0.80 -7.01
N ASP A 130 -16.88 -1.40 -6.35
CA ASP A 130 -17.07 -2.59 -5.51
C ASP A 130 -17.71 -2.23 -4.16
N GLY A 131 -17.30 -1.11 -3.56
CA GLY A 131 -17.76 -0.66 -2.24
C GLY A 131 -17.24 -1.50 -1.07
N LEU A 132 -16.27 -2.39 -1.30
CA LEU A 132 -15.65 -3.26 -0.30
C LEU A 132 -16.68 -4.02 0.56
N LYS A 133 -17.73 -4.52 -0.10
CA LYS A 133 -18.83 -5.25 0.55
C LYS A 133 -18.37 -6.64 1.03
N GLU A 134 -19.28 -7.41 1.62
CA GLU A 134 -18.99 -8.78 2.07
C GLU A 134 -18.44 -9.67 0.94
N LYS A 135 -19.10 -9.65 -0.23
CA LYS A 135 -18.57 -10.21 -1.47
C LYS A 135 -17.89 -9.10 -2.27
N SER A 136 -16.56 -9.14 -2.32
CA SER A 136 -15.71 -8.09 -2.91
C SER A 136 -14.70 -8.70 -3.89
N ALA A 137 -14.36 -7.94 -4.94
CA ALA A 137 -13.24 -8.25 -5.83
C ALA A 137 -11.87 -8.10 -5.14
N PHE A 138 -11.82 -7.44 -3.98
CA PHE A 138 -10.62 -7.22 -3.19
C PHE A 138 -10.49 -8.27 -2.08
N GLY A 139 -9.30 -8.89 -1.98
CA GLY A 139 -9.01 -9.94 -0.97
C GLY A 139 -8.82 -11.36 -1.53
N PRO A 140 -9.65 -11.87 -2.48
CA PRO A 140 -9.54 -13.22 -3.05
C PRO A 140 -8.16 -13.63 -3.58
N TRP A 141 -7.35 -12.64 -3.94
CA TRP A 141 -6.05 -12.79 -4.60
C TRP A 141 -4.87 -12.53 -3.66
N THR A 142 -5.15 -12.03 -2.45
CA THR A 142 -4.13 -11.73 -1.45
C THR A 142 -3.64 -13.03 -0.82
N PRO A 143 -2.33 -13.30 -0.83
CA PRO A 143 -1.80 -14.50 -0.20
C PRO A 143 -2.16 -14.53 1.29
N LYS A 144 -2.48 -15.73 1.81
CA LYS A 144 -2.76 -15.96 3.24
C LYS A 144 -1.66 -16.75 3.95
N THR A 145 -0.66 -17.22 3.19
CA THR A 145 0.44 -18.04 3.69
C THR A 145 1.75 -17.56 3.09
N ASP A 146 2.83 -17.68 3.84
CA ASP A 146 4.19 -17.33 3.40
C ASP A 146 4.57 -18.04 2.09
N LYS A 147 4.09 -19.28 1.91
CA LYS A 147 4.29 -20.04 0.67
C LYS A 147 3.61 -19.40 -0.54
N ALA A 148 2.39 -18.87 -0.35
CA ALA A 148 1.68 -18.17 -1.42
C ALA A 148 2.31 -16.80 -1.71
N GLU A 149 2.80 -16.11 -0.68
CA GLU A 149 3.53 -14.85 -0.82
C GLU A 149 4.85 -15.03 -1.58
N ALA A 150 5.64 -16.05 -1.23
CA ALA A 150 6.87 -16.39 -1.96
C ALA A 150 6.60 -16.73 -3.43
N LYS A 151 5.49 -17.43 -3.73
CA LYS A 151 5.08 -17.68 -5.12
C LYS A 151 4.76 -16.38 -5.85
N LEU A 152 4.05 -15.44 -5.21
CA LEU A 152 3.74 -14.15 -5.80
C LEU A 152 5.01 -13.31 -6.06
N GLU A 153 5.97 -13.35 -5.15
CA GLU A 153 7.27 -12.69 -5.34
C GLU A 153 8.06 -13.30 -6.51
N ILE A 154 8.09 -14.63 -6.63
CA ILE A 154 8.70 -15.32 -7.77
C ILE A 154 8.04 -14.90 -9.08
N LEU A 155 6.71 -14.76 -9.11
CA LEU A 155 5.99 -14.25 -10.28
C LEU A 155 6.43 -12.83 -10.66
N HIS A 156 6.54 -11.93 -9.68
CA HIS A 156 7.01 -10.56 -9.92
C HIS A 156 8.41 -10.56 -10.54
N ASN A 157 9.33 -11.36 -9.99
CA ASN A 157 10.71 -11.44 -10.47
C ASN A 157 10.79 -12.04 -11.88
N LYS A 158 10.02 -13.10 -12.17
CA LYS A 158 9.94 -13.69 -13.52
C LYS A 158 9.41 -12.68 -14.55
N LEU A 159 8.36 -11.94 -14.22
CA LEU A 159 7.83 -10.91 -15.12
C LEU A 159 8.86 -9.79 -15.36
N LEU A 160 9.57 -9.37 -14.32
CA LEU A 160 10.65 -8.40 -14.44
C LEU A 160 11.76 -8.91 -15.37
N ASP A 161 12.16 -10.17 -15.24
CA ASP A 161 13.19 -10.76 -16.10
C ASP A 161 12.73 -10.88 -17.55
N ILE A 162 11.45 -11.19 -17.81
CA ILE A 162 10.89 -11.20 -19.16
C ILE A 162 11.03 -9.82 -19.80
N ILE A 163 10.64 -8.76 -19.08
CA ILE A 163 10.69 -7.37 -19.56
C ILE A 163 12.15 -6.91 -19.78
N LYS A 164 13.05 -7.24 -18.85
CA LYS A 164 14.48 -6.89 -18.94
C LYS A 164 15.18 -7.47 -20.16
N ASN A 165 14.78 -8.68 -20.57
CA ASN A 165 15.49 -9.47 -21.56
C ASN A 165 14.84 -9.42 -22.96
N ASN A 166 13.65 -8.84 -23.11
CA ASN A 166 12.90 -8.85 -24.37
C ASN A 166 12.39 -7.45 -24.71
N ILE A 167 13.26 -6.61 -25.28
CA ILE A 167 12.90 -5.28 -25.79
C ILE A 167 12.65 -5.39 -27.31
N GLY A 168 11.46 -5.03 -27.77
CA GLY A 168 11.11 -4.92 -29.20
C GLY A 168 10.85 -6.24 -29.95
N GLY A 169 10.89 -7.39 -29.27
CA GLY A 169 10.62 -8.73 -29.83
C GLY A 169 9.31 -9.36 -29.33
N ASP A 170 9.26 -10.71 -29.29
CA ASP A 170 8.12 -11.60 -28.97
C ASP A 170 7.54 -11.48 -27.53
N LEU A 171 7.65 -10.31 -26.91
CA LEU A 171 7.18 -10.00 -25.56
C LEU A 171 5.69 -10.32 -25.38
N GLY A 172 4.88 -10.14 -26.44
CA GLY A 172 3.47 -10.52 -26.45
C GLY A 172 3.23 -12.03 -26.27
N ASN A 173 4.01 -12.89 -26.92
CA ASN A 173 3.89 -14.33 -26.76
C ASN A 173 4.47 -14.81 -25.42
N LEU A 174 5.64 -14.26 -25.02
CA LEU A 174 6.26 -14.59 -23.74
C LEU A 174 5.38 -14.19 -22.56
N SER A 175 4.72 -13.03 -22.64
CA SER A 175 3.75 -12.60 -21.63
C SER A 175 2.49 -13.47 -21.63
N THR A 176 1.98 -13.86 -22.81
CA THR A 176 0.85 -14.80 -22.90
C THR A 176 1.19 -16.14 -22.24
N GLN A 177 2.39 -16.68 -22.52
CA GLN A 177 2.87 -17.90 -21.88
C GLN A 177 3.04 -17.74 -20.36
N PHE A 178 3.60 -16.61 -19.92
CA PHE A 178 3.72 -16.29 -18.50
C PHE A 178 2.36 -16.22 -17.81
N VAL A 179 1.37 -15.57 -18.41
CA VAL A 179 0.01 -15.50 -17.87
C VAL A 179 -0.58 -16.90 -17.75
N MET A 180 -0.52 -17.70 -18.82
CA MET A 180 -1.14 -19.03 -18.87
C MET A 180 -0.47 -20.06 -17.95
N HIS A 181 0.86 -20.03 -17.83
CA HIS A 181 1.62 -21.06 -17.11
C HIS A 181 2.01 -20.68 -15.68
N GLU A 182 2.00 -19.40 -15.33
CA GLU A 182 2.51 -18.92 -14.04
C GLU A 182 1.43 -18.15 -13.27
N VAL A 183 0.80 -17.15 -13.88
CA VAL A 183 -0.23 -16.32 -13.23
C VAL A 183 -1.53 -17.11 -13.01
N MET A 184 -2.01 -17.83 -14.02
CA MET A 184 -3.27 -18.59 -13.92
C MET A 184 -3.24 -19.69 -12.85
N PRO A 185 -2.17 -20.49 -12.70
CA PRO A 185 -2.05 -21.42 -11.58
C PRO A 185 -2.05 -20.75 -10.21
N TYR A 186 -1.44 -19.57 -10.08
CA TYR A 186 -1.49 -18.79 -8.85
C TYR A 186 -2.91 -18.32 -8.52
N ILE A 187 -3.61 -17.73 -9.49
CA ILE A 187 -5.02 -17.29 -9.35
C ILE A 187 -5.91 -18.47 -8.95
N THR A 188 -5.77 -19.60 -9.65
CA THR A 188 -6.55 -20.81 -9.36
C THR A 188 -6.29 -21.28 -7.93
N ASN A 189 -5.01 -21.37 -7.52
CA ASN A 189 -4.65 -21.75 -6.17
C ASN A 189 -5.24 -20.79 -5.12
N CYS A 190 -5.20 -19.48 -5.36
CA CYS A 190 -5.80 -18.49 -4.48
C CYS A 190 -7.31 -18.73 -4.31
N ILE A 191 -8.07 -18.86 -5.40
CA ILE A 191 -9.52 -19.06 -5.31
C ILE A 191 -9.83 -20.40 -4.63
N GLU A 192 -9.18 -21.49 -5.03
CA GLU A 192 -9.47 -22.82 -4.48
C GLU A 192 -9.18 -22.89 -2.97
N HIS A 193 -8.10 -22.24 -2.51
CA HIS A 193 -7.82 -22.14 -1.07
C HIS A 193 -8.76 -21.19 -0.32
N GLN A 194 -9.16 -20.07 -0.94
CA GLN A 194 -10.02 -19.10 -0.26
C GLN A 194 -11.47 -19.56 -0.13
N PHE A 195 -11.99 -20.26 -1.14
CA PHE A 195 -13.39 -20.69 -1.20
C PHE A 195 -13.58 -22.18 -0.89
N GLY A 196 -12.50 -22.95 -0.73
CA GLY A 196 -12.57 -24.37 -0.36
C GLY A 196 -13.27 -25.24 -1.41
N CYS A 197 -13.19 -24.82 -2.68
CA CYS A 197 -13.82 -25.47 -3.82
C CYS A 197 -12.83 -25.61 -4.96
N THR A 198 -12.95 -26.69 -5.75
CA THR A 198 -12.30 -26.77 -7.06
C THR A 198 -13.13 -25.95 -8.04
N LEU A 199 -12.50 -25.08 -8.84
CA LEU A 199 -13.24 -24.33 -9.86
C LEU A 199 -13.79 -25.28 -10.91
N ASP A 200 -15.06 -25.10 -11.27
CA ASP A 200 -15.63 -25.78 -12.42
C ASP A 200 -14.97 -25.29 -13.73
N PRO A 201 -14.96 -26.12 -14.79
CA PRO A 201 -14.28 -25.77 -16.05
C PRO A 201 -14.78 -24.49 -16.71
N LEU A 202 -16.06 -24.14 -16.58
CA LEU A 202 -16.65 -22.97 -17.21
C LEU A 202 -16.21 -21.68 -16.48
N THR A 203 -16.30 -21.66 -15.16
CA THR A 203 -15.82 -20.54 -14.33
C THR A 203 -14.32 -20.35 -14.51
N ARG A 204 -13.55 -21.44 -14.56
CA ARG A 204 -12.11 -21.39 -14.85
C ARG A 204 -11.84 -20.75 -16.21
N SER A 205 -12.54 -21.17 -17.27
CA SER A 205 -12.38 -20.59 -18.61
C SER A 205 -12.72 -19.09 -18.65
N ASN A 206 -13.78 -18.67 -17.96
CA ASN A 206 -14.18 -17.26 -17.90
C ASN A 206 -13.13 -16.41 -17.18
N ILE A 207 -12.58 -16.91 -16.07
CA ILE A 207 -11.51 -16.22 -15.34
C ILE A 207 -10.23 -16.15 -16.17
N VAL A 208 -9.86 -17.22 -16.89
CA VAL A 208 -8.72 -17.21 -17.82
C VAL A 208 -8.85 -16.08 -18.83
N GLN A 209 -10.01 -15.94 -19.50
CA GLN A 209 -10.22 -14.89 -20.50
C GLN A 209 -10.15 -13.47 -19.92
N LEU A 210 -10.69 -13.28 -18.70
CA LEU A 210 -10.63 -11.98 -18.01
C LEU A 210 -9.20 -11.62 -17.62
N VAL A 211 -8.47 -12.57 -17.05
CA VAL A 211 -7.08 -12.40 -16.64
C VAL A 211 -6.19 -12.16 -17.85
N ASP A 212 -6.33 -12.92 -18.93
CA ASP A 212 -5.55 -12.75 -20.16
C ASP A 212 -5.72 -11.34 -20.74
N LYS A 213 -6.97 -10.87 -20.87
CA LYS A 213 -7.26 -9.54 -21.38
C LYS A 213 -6.69 -8.41 -20.49
N ALA A 214 -6.81 -8.55 -19.18
CA ALA A 214 -6.32 -7.55 -18.23
C ALA A 214 -4.78 -7.59 -18.12
N ALA A 215 -4.18 -8.78 -18.10
CA ALA A 215 -2.74 -8.97 -18.06
C ALA A 215 -2.06 -8.47 -19.33
N LYS A 216 -2.66 -8.69 -20.51
CA LYS A 216 -2.17 -8.11 -21.77
C LYS A 216 -2.08 -6.59 -21.69
N LYS A 217 -3.13 -5.92 -21.21
CA LYS A 217 -3.11 -4.46 -21.00
C LYS A 217 -2.00 -4.01 -20.04
N ALA A 218 -1.77 -4.77 -18.97
CA ALA A 218 -0.72 -4.46 -18.00
C ALA A 218 0.69 -4.62 -18.61
N VAL A 219 0.90 -5.66 -19.41
CA VAL A 219 2.18 -5.89 -20.11
C VAL A 219 2.40 -4.85 -21.19
N ASP A 220 1.38 -4.51 -21.99
CA ASP A 220 1.47 -3.45 -23.00
C ASP A 220 1.84 -2.10 -22.33
N ALA A 221 1.25 -1.81 -21.16
CA ALA A 221 1.58 -0.61 -20.38
C ALA A 221 3.02 -0.63 -19.83
N LEU A 222 3.52 -1.78 -19.39
CA LEU A 222 4.91 -1.97 -18.94
C LEU A 222 5.90 -1.81 -20.09
N ASP A 223 5.60 -2.40 -21.26
CA ASP A 223 6.44 -2.26 -22.45
C ASP A 223 6.52 -0.80 -22.90
N MET A 224 5.39 -0.12 -23.01
CA MET A 224 5.35 1.31 -23.32
C MET A 224 6.13 2.15 -22.30
N CYS A 225 5.97 1.87 -21.01
CA CYS A 225 6.71 2.57 -19.95
C CYS A 225 8.21 2.28 -20.06
N HIS A 226 8.60 1.04 -20.32
CA HIS A 226 10.00 0.64 -20.50
C HIS A 226 10.64 1.32 -21.71
N GLN A 227 9.91 1.44 -22.82
CA GLN A 227 10.36 2.16 -24.01
C GLN A 227 10.55 3.66 -23.72
N LYS A 228 9.59 4.33 -23.08
CA LYS A 228 9.71 5.74 -22.67
C LYS A 228 10.89 5.96 -21.72
N LEU A 229 11.01 5.11 -20.70
CA LEU A 229 12.13 5.13 -19.76
C LEU A 229 13.48 4.98 -20.45
N THR A 230 13.57 4.11 -21.45
CA THR A 230 14.78 3.92 -22.27
C THR A 230 15.13 5.17 -23.07
N GLN A 231 14.13 5.91 -23.54
CA GLN A 231 14.32 7.20 -24.22
C GLN A 231 14.77 8.29 -23.24
N GLU A 232 14.22 8.33 -22.03
CA GLU A 232 14.55 9.32 -21.00
C GLU A 232 15.97 9.11 -20.41
N GLN A 233 16.31 7.86 -20.07
CA GLN A 233 17.48 7.55 -19.25
C GLN A 233 18.61 6.87 -20.03
N GLY A 234 18.42 6.65 -21.33
CA GLY A 234 19.38 5.97 -22.20
C GLY A 234 19.51 4.48 -21.95
N THR A 235 20.27 3.79 -22.81
CA THR A 235 20.36 2.32 -22.82
C THR A 235 21.37 1.74 -21.81
N SER A 236 22.32 2.54 -21.32
CA SER A 236 23.46 2.09 -20.50
C SER A 236 23.32 2.44 -19.02
N VAL A 237 23.67 3.68 -18.62
CA VAL A 237 23.79 4.08 -17.21
C VAL A 237 22.43 4.10 -16.50
N GLY A 238 21.36 4.50 -17.20
CA GLY A 238 20.00 4.48 -16.65
C GLY A 238 19.37 3.10 -16.54
N ARG A 239 20.04 2.00 -16.91
CA ARG A 239 19.44 0.66 -16.92
C ARG A 239 18.95 0.20 -15.54
N GLU A 240 19.76 0.42 -14.50
CA GLU A 240 19.42 -0.08 -13.17
C GLU A 240 18.27 0.73 -12.52
N ALA A 241 18.23 2.05 -12.74
CA ALA A 241 17.12 2.89 -12.32
C ALA A 241 15.80 2.42 -12.95
N ARG A 242 15.78 2.18 -14.27
CA ARG A 242 14.62 1.62 -14.97
C ARG A 242 14.17 0.27 -14.42
N HIS A 243 15.11 -0.60 -14.09
CA HIS A 243 14.79 -1.90 -13.51
C HIS A 243 14.14 -1.77 -12.13
N LEU A 244 14.60 -0.82 -11.31
CA LEU A 244 14.04 -0.55 -9.99
C LEU A 244 12.62 0.03 -10.11
N GLU A 245 12.39 0.94 -11.04
CA GLU A 245 11.07 1.51 -11.35
C GLU A 245 10.10 0.41 -11.81
N MET A 246 10.53 -0.45 -12.73
CA MET A 246 9.73 -1.60 -13.20
C MET A 246 9.42 -2.59 -12.07
N LYS A 247 10.40 -2.87 -11.21
CA LYS A 247 10.22 -3.73 -10.03
C LYS A 247 9.15 -3.16 -9.09
N ALA A 248 9.06 -1.84 -8.96
CA ALA A 248 8.04 -1.19 -8.14
C ALA A 248 6.65 -1.18 -8.79
N LEU A 249 6.57 -1.10 -10.13
CA LEU A 249 5.30 -1.02 -10.87
C LEU A 249 4.63 -2.39 -11.08
N ILE A 250 5.39 -3.47 -11.28
CA ILE A 250 4.88 -4.83 -11.52
C ILE A 250 3.87 -5.29 -10.47
N PRO A 251 4.15 -5.21 -9.15
CA PRO A 251 3.23 -5.66 -8.11
C PRO A 251 1.90 -4.91 -8.12
N MET A 252 1.89 -3.64 -8.52
CA MET A 252 0.68 -2.84 -8.60
C MET A 252 -0.17 -3.23 -9.80
N LEU A 253 0.44 -3.39 -10.96
CA LEU A 253 -0.26 -3.77 -12.18
C LEU A 253 -0.93 -5.14 -12.04
N LEU A 254 -0.23 -6.11 -11.44
CA LEU A 254 -0.81 -7.44 -11.19
C LEU A 254 -1.99 -7.38 -10.22
N ARG A 255 -1.88 -6.64 -9.12
CA ARG A 255 -3.00 -6.47 -8.17
C ARG A 255 -4.18 -5.73 -8.79
N ASN A 256 -3.93 -4.74 -9.65
CA ASN A 256 -4.96 -4.05 -10.41
C ASN A 256 -5.65 -4.99 -11.43
N VAL A 257 -4.90 -5.88 -12.08
CA VAL A 257 -5.48 -6.92 -12.94
C VAL A 257 -6.42 -7.83 -12.14
N PHE A 258 -6.01 -8.24 -10.95
CA PHE A 258 -6.84 -9.11 -10.11
C PHE A 258 -8.12 -8.42 -9.61
N ALA A 259 -8.05 -7.14 -9.25
CA ALA A 259 -9.21 -6.37 -8.81
C ALA A 259 -10.21 -6.05 -9.94
N GLN A 260 -9.82 -6.19 -11.21
CA GLN A 260 -10.74 -6.10 -12.36
C GLN A 260 -11.61 -7.35 -12.56
N ILE A 261 -11.31 -8.46 -11.86
CA ILE A 261 -12.12 -9.67 -11.94
C ILE A 261 -13.40 -9.43 -11.12
N PRO A 262 -14.60 -9.42 -11.76
CA PRO A 262 -15.83 -9.06 -11.07
C PRO A 262 -16.15 -10.03 -9.94
N ALA A 263 -16.60 -9.49 -8.81
CA ALA A 263 -16.94 -10.29 -7.63
C ALA A 263 -18.04 -11.34 -7.93
N ASP A 264 -18.99 -11.05 -8.83
CA ASP A 264 -20.06 -11.97 -9.24
C ASP A 264 -19.55 -13.20 -10.01
N LYS A 265 -18.34 -13.13 -10.58
CA LYS A 265 -17.67 -14.26 -11.25
C LYS A 265 -16.90 -15.14 -10.28
N LEU A 266 -16.83 -14.76 -9.00
CA LEU A 266 -16.22 -15.57 -7.96
C LEU A 266 -17.22 -16.58 -7.39
N PRO A 267 -16.74 -17.79 -7.05
CA PRO A 267 -17.56 -18.79 -6.40
C PRO A 267 -18.11 -18.26 -5.07
N ASP A 268 -19.24 -18.80 -4.63
CA ASP A 268 -19.78 -18.46 -3.32
C ASP A 268 -18.97 -19.14 -2.22
N PRO A 269 -18.72 -18.46 -1.09
CA PRO A 269 -18.07 -19.08 0.07
C PRO A 269 -18.87 -20.31 0.50
N LYS A 270 -18.19 -21.45 0.70
CA LYS A 270 -18.83 -22.57 1.40
C LYS A 270 -19.23 -22.12 2.81
N ILE A 271 -20.53 -22.11 3.08
CA ILE A 271 -21.04 -22.01 4.44
C ILE A 271 -20.52 -23.27 5.17
N PRO A 272 -19.82 -23.15 6.31
CA PRO A 272 -19.45 -24.31 7.10
C PRO A 272 -20.72 -25.10 7.42
N GLU A 273 -20.73 -26.37 7.04
CA GLU A 273 -21.80 -27.28 7.41
C GLU A 273 -21.93 -27.23 8.95
N PRO A 274 -23.11 -26.93 9.52
CA PRO A 274 -23.24 -26.82 10.96
C PRO A 274 -22.79 -28.14 11.56
N ALA A 275 -21.80 -28.07 12.47
CA ALA A 275 -21.29 -29.23 13.17
C ALA A 275 -22.50 -30.02 13.71
N ALA A 276 -22.69 -31.23 13.20
CA ALA A 276 -23.74 -32.11 13.67
C ALA A 276 -23.61 -32.18 15.19
N GLY A 277 -24.63 -31.69 15.90
CA GLY A 277 -24.67 -31.70 17.35
C GLY A 277 -24.43 -33.12 17.88
N PRO A 278 -23.95 -33.25 19.13
CA PRO A 278 -23.61 -34.54 19.69
C PRO A 278 -24.78 -35.52 19.56
N VAL A 279 -24.51 -36.65 18.89
CA VAL A 279 -25.44 -37.77 18.75
C VAL A 279 -25.86 -38.19 20.17
N PRO A 280 -27.16 -38.26 20.48
CA PRO A 280 -27.60 -38.70 21.80
C PRO A 280 -27.15 -40.15 22.02
N ASP A 281 -26.49 -40.33 23.16
CA ASP A 281 -25.92 -41.59 23.62
C ASP A 281 -26.98 -42.69 23.63
N GLY A 282 -26.70 -43.77 22.91
CA GLY A 282 -27.61 -44.87 22.69
C GLY A 282 -27.76 -45.69 23.96
N GLY A 283 -28.94 -45.56 24.58
CA GLY A 283 -29.54 -46.39 25.62
C GLY A 283 -28.84 -47.70 26.00
N GLU A 284 -28.45 -47.75 27.27
CA GLU A 284 -28.07 -48.87 28.11
C GLU A 284 -28.89 -50.15 27.84
N LYS A 285 -28.22 -51.25 27.47
CA LYS A 285 -28.83 -52.58 27.35
C LYS A 285 -29.13 -53.16 28.73
N ALA A 286 -30.39 -53.16 29.12
CA ALA A 286 -30.87 -53.92 30.29
C ALA A 286 -30.77 -55.43 30.03
N ARG A 287 -30.15 -56.14 30.99
CA ARG A 287 -29.98 -57.59 31.09
C ARG A 287 -31.32 -58.33 31.09
N VAL A 288 -31.37 -59.48 30.41
CA VAL A 288 -32.39 -60.51 30.63
C VAL A 288 -31.74 -61.66 31.42
N CYS A 289 -32.16 -61.85 32.66
CA CYS A 289 -31.93 -63.08 33.44
C CYS A 289 -32.99 -64.11 33.03
N GLY A 290 -32.57 -65.31 32.64
CA GLY A 290 -33.47 -66.45 32.41
C GLY A 290 -33.54 -67.36 33.65
N TYR A 291 -34.76 -67.75 34.02
CA TYR A 291 -35.08 -68.94 34.81
C TYR A 291 -35.45 -70.07 33.85
#